data_AF-A0A9D1VTA7-F1
#
_entry.id   AF-A0A9D1VTA7-F1
#
_cell.length_a   1.000
_cell.length_b   1.000
_cell.length_c   1.000
_cell.angle_alpha   90.00
_cell.angle_beta   90.00
_cell.angle_gamma   90.00
#
_symmetry.space_group_name_H-M   'P 1'
#
loop_
_entity.id
_entity.type
_entity.pdbx_description
1 polymer ?
#
loop_
_entity_poly.entity_id
_entity_poly.type
_entity_poly.pdbx_seq_one_letter_code
_entity_poly.pdbx_strand_id
1 'polypeptide(L)'
;MEDEEVKAALRRRALGFETDEIVEEYAFQEGEAVLLKRKVTKKTVPPDMTAAKMLLEGEAPPASMSDEQLAAEKARLLRQLKEGEG
;
A
#
# COMPACT_ATOMS: atom_id res chain seq x y z
N MET A 1 -4.26 7.78 -11.06
CA MET A 1 -2.95 7.08 -11.04
C MET A 1 -2.30 7.26 -9.69
N GLU A 2 -2.17 8.49 -9.17
CA GLU A 2 -1.63 8.76 -7.82
C GLU A 2 -2.40 8.06 -6.68
N ASP A 3 -3.73 8.05 -6.70
CA ASP A 3 -4.54 7.42 -5.63
C ASP A 3 -4.34 5.89 -5.50
N GLU A 4 -4.14 5.19 -6.62
CA GLU A 4 -3.93 3.74 -6.62
C GLU A 4 -2.55 3.37 -6.08
N GLU A 5 -1.52 4.17 -6.39
CA GLU A 5 -0.18 3.97 -5.86
C GLU A 5 -0.12 4.19 -4.34
N VAL A 6 -0.81 5.23 -3.85
CA VAL A 6 -0.94 5.49 -2.41
C VAL A 6 -1.68 4.36 -1.71
N LYS A 7 -2.77 3.87 -2.30
CA LYS A 7 -3.54 2.74 -1.76
C LYS A 7 -2.72 1.45 -1.73
N ALA A 8 -1.93 1.18 -2.76
CA ALA A 8 -1.01 0.04 -2.81
C ALA A 8 0.08 0.14 -1.72
N ALA A 9 0.65 1.33 -1.52
CA ALA A 9 1.63 1.58 -0.46
C ALA A 9 1.03 1.37 0.94
N LEU A 10 -0.17 1.90 1.18
CA LEU A 10 -0.92 1.68 2.42
C LEU A 10 -1.18 0.19 2.66
N ARG A 11 -1.59 -0.55 1.63
CA ARG A 11 -1.82 -2.00 1.73
C ARG A 11 -0.55 -2.76 2.09
N ARG A 12 0.58 -2.42 1.44
CA ARG A 12 1.89 -3.02 1.74
C ARG A 12 2.28 -2.76 3.19
N ARG A 13 2.03 -1.55 3.71
CA ARG A 13 2.30 -1.19 5.10
C ARG A 13 1.37 -1.90 6.09
N ALA A 14 0.08 -2.00 5.77
CA ALA A 14 -0.92 -2.67 6.60
C ALA A 14 -0.62 -4.17 6.79
N LEU A 15 -0.14 -4.84 5.74
CA LEU A 15 0.18 -6.27 5.78
C LEU A 15 1.58 -6.58 6.30
N GLY A 16 2.45 -5.58 6.40
CA GLY A 16 3.87 -5.79 6.62
C GLY A 16 4.57 -6.31 5.35
N PHE A 17 5.89 -6.17 5.31
CA PHE A 17 6.69 -6.59 4.17
C PHE A 17 8.16 -6.78 4.54
N GLU A 18 8.90 -7.44 3.68
CA GLU A 18 10.36 -7.51 3.77
C GLU A 18 11.01 -6.51 2.82
N THR A 19 12.15 -5.95 3.25
CA THR A 19 12.96 -5.03 2.47
C THR A 19 14.44 -5.30 2.70
N ASP A 20 15.25 -5.01 1.71
CA ASP A 20 16.70 -5.15 1.81
C ASP A 20 17.30 -3.79 2.19
N GLU A 21 18.12 -3.77 3.24
CA GLU A 21 19.03 -2.67 3.55
C GLU A 21 20.40 -2.98 2.95
N ILE A 22 20.84 -2.16 2.01
CA ILE A 22 22.11 -2.33 1.30
C ILE A 22 23.09 -1.29 1.80
N VAL A 23 24.22 -1.75 2.34
CA VAL A 23 25.35 -0.91 2.75
C VAL A 23 26.52 -1.20 1.82
N GLU A 24 26.99 -0.17 1.13
CA GLU A 24 28.10 -0.24 0.19
C GLU A 24 29.26 0.64 0.64
N GLU A 25 30.44 0.07 0.70
CA GLU A 25 31.68 0.78 1.00
C GLU A 25 32.46 0.94 -0.31
N TYR A 26 32.84 2.18 -0.64
CA TYR A 26 33.59 2.53 -1.84
C TYR A 26 34.95 3.11 -1.46
N ALA A 27 35.96 2.88 -2.30
CA ALA A 27 37.24 3.59 -2.24
C ALA A 27 37.56 4.21 -3.59
N PHE A 28 38.32 5.30 -3.59
CA PHE A 28 38.76 5.93 -4.81
C PHE A 28 40.12 5.36 -5.23
N GLN A 29 40.18 4.75 -6.41
CA GLN A 29 41.40 4.29 -7.07
C GLN A 29 41.49 4.99 -8.42
N GLU A 30 42.61 5.66 -8.68
CA GLU A 30 42.87 6.36 -9.96
C GLU A 30 41.78 7.38 -10.37
N GLY A 31 41.07 7.95 -9.39
CA GLY A 31 39.98 8.91 -9.61
C GLY A 31 38.59 8.29 -9.79
N GLU A 32 38.48 6.96 -9.79
CA GLU A 32 37.21 6.24 -9.89
C GLU A 32 36.79 5.62 -8.56
N ALA A 33 35.48 5.64 -8.27
CA ALA A 33 34.92 4.99 -7.09
C ALA A 33 34.77 3.48 -7.34
N VAL A 34 35.57 2.67 -6.64
CA VAL A 34 35.56 1.21 -6.68
C VAL A 34 34.79 0.67 -5.49
N LEU A 35 33.77 -0.16 -5.74
CA LEU A 35 33.02 -0.85 -4.69
C LEU A 35 33.92 -1.88 -3.99
N LEU A 36 34.19 -1.66 -2.70
CA LEU A 36 35.01 -2.56 -1.89
C LEU A 36 34.17 -3.66 -1.22
N LYS A 37 32.98 -3.29 -0.75
CA LYS A 37 32.15 -4.19 0.04
C LYS A 37 30.68 -3.84 -0.12
N ARG A 38 29.85 -4.86 -0.25
CA ARG A 38 28.39 -4.74 -0.23
C ARG A 38 27.84 -5.68 0.84
N LYS A 39 27.12 -5.13 1.82
CA LYS A 39 26.38 -5.88 2.83
C LYS A 39 24.89 -5.69 2.58
N VAL A 40 24.18 -6.80 2.35
CA VAL A 40 22.72 -6.81 2.21
C VAL A 40 22.12 -7.41 3.47
N THR A 41 21.26 -6.66 4.15
CA THR A 41 20.55 -7.10 5.36
C THR A 41 19.05 -7.14 5.09
N LYS A 42 18.43 -8.32 5.20
CA LYS A 42 16.97 -8.42 5.13
C LYS A 42 16.34 -7.86 6.39
N LYS A 43 15.47 -6.87 6.24
CA LYS A 43 14.68 -6.27 7.32
C LYS A 43 13.22 -6.60 7.11
N THR A 44 12.58 -7.02 8.19
CA THR A 44 11.13 -7.22 8.22
C THR A 44 10.47 -5.97 8.78
N VAL A 45 9.55 -5.42 8.01
CA VAL A 45 8.65 -4.35 8.43
C VAL A 45 7.36 -5.02 8.91
N PRO A 46 7.01 -4.94 10.21
CA PRO A 46 5.82 -5.60 10.72
C PRO A 46 4.53 -4.96 10.18
N PRO A 47 3.41 -5.71 10.21
CA PRO A 47 2.08 -5.17 9.92
C PRO A 47 1.77 -3.92 10.74
N ASP A 48 1.09 -2.95 10.13
CA ASP A 48 0.71 -1.67 10.75
C ASP A 48 -0.81 -1.54 10.86
N MET A 49 -1.32 -1.59 12.09
CA MET A 49 -2.75 -1.48 12.39
C MET A 49 -3.35 -0.12 12.01
N THR A 50 -2.55 0.96 12.00
CA THR A 50 -3.03 2.29 11.60
C THR A 50 -3.27 2.33 10.11
N ALA A 51 -2.34 1.80 9.30
CA ALA A 51 -2.52 1.68 7.86
C ALA A 51 -3.70 0.76 7.51
N ALA A 52 -3.90 -0.32 8.27
CA ALA A 52 -5.06 -1.19 8.11
C ALA A 52 -6.38 -0.46 8.39
N LYS A 53 -6.46 0.34 9.45
CA LYS A 53 -7.65 1.15 9.77
C LYS A 53 -7.97 2.16 8.68
N MET A 54 -6.97 2.89 8.17
CA MET A 54 -7.19 3.87 7.09
C MET A 54 -7.78 3.24 5.82
N LEU A 55 -7.42 1.99 5.50
CA LEU A 55 -8.00 1.26 4.37
C LEU A 55 -9.45 0.83 4.62
N LEU A 56 -9.83 0.59 5.88
CA LEU A 56 -11.17 0.17 6.27
C LEU A 56 -12.11 1.36 6.54
N GLU A 57 -11.58 2.47 7.04
CA GLU A 57 -12.33 3.70 7.36
C GLU A 57 -12.92 4.40 6.13
N GLY A 58 -12.49 4.03 4.91
CA GLY A 58 -13.08 4.51 3.66
C GLY A 58 -14.48 3.97 3.37
N GLU A 59 -14.93 2.93 4.09
CA GLU A 59 -16.27 2.36 3.96
C GLU A 59 -17.02 2.53 5.29
N ALA A 60 -17.88 3.54 5.38
CA ALA A 60 -18.82 3.61 6.49
C ALA A 60 -19.66 2.33 6.48
N PRO A 61 -19.81 1.62 7.62
CA PRO A 61 -20.67 0.44 7.64
C PRO A 61 -22.09 0.84 7.20
N PRO A 62 -22.82 -0.02 6.47
CA PRO A 62 -24.19 0.30 6.03
C PRO A 62 -25.10 0.73 7.20
N ALA A 63 -24.85 0.19 8.40
CA ALA A 63 -25.59 0.53 9.61
C ALA A 63 -25.39 1.98 10.10
N SER A 64 -24.34 2.68 9.65
CA SER A 64 -24.08 4.09 9.99
C SER A 64 -24.43 5.08 8.87
N MET A 65 -25.00 4.61 7.76
CA MET A 65 -25.41 5.44 6.63
C MET A 65 -26.85 5.93 6.79
N SER A 66 -27.17 7.11 6.28
CA SER A 66 -28.57 7.56 6.15
C SER A 66 -29.31 6.77 5.06
N ASP A 67 -30.64 6.84 5.05
CA ASP A 67 -31.46 6.20 4.01
C ASP A 67 -31.07 6.66 2.59
N GLU A 68 -30.75 7.95 2.42
CA GLU A 68 -30.30 8.52 1.15
C GLU A 68 -28.93 7.96 0.72
N GLN A 69 -27.99 7.84 1.67
CA GLN A 69 -26.67 7.27 1.42
C GLN A 69 -26.77 5.78 1.06
N LEU A 70 -27.62 5.03 1.76
CA LEU A 70 -27.90 3.62 1.46
C LEU A 70 -28.53 3.44 0.07
N ALA A 71 -29.46 4.31 -0.31
CA ALA A 71 -30.08 4.26 -1.63
C ALA A 71 -29.05 4.54 -2.75
N ALA A 72 -28.17 5.52 -2.54
CA ALA A 72 -27.09 5.83 -3.48
C ALA A 72 -26.09 4.65 -3.60
N GLU A 73 -25.69 4.07 -2.48
CA GLU A 73 -24.76 2.95 -2.44
C GLU A 73 -25.36 1.69 -3.10
N LYS A 74 -26.64 1.40 -2.84
CA LYS A 74 -27.39 0.34 -3.53
C LYS A 74 -27.40 0.54 -5.04
N ALA A 75 -27.63 1.77 -5.52
CA ALA A 75 -27.64 2.06 -6.96
C ALA A 75 -26.26 1.86 -7.59
N ARG A 76 -25.19 2.27 -6.90
CA ARG A 76 -23.79 2.04 -7.32
C ARG A 76 -23.49 0.56 -7.50
N LEU A 77 -23.82 -0.26 -6.48
CA LEU A 77 -23.56 -1.70 -6.49
C LEU A 77 -24.35 -2.42 -7.60
N LEU A 78 -25.62 -2.07 -7.79
CA LEU A 78 -26.44 -2.62 -8.89
C LEU A 78 -25.86 -2.30 -10.27
N ARG A 79 -25.22 -1.14 -10.43
CA ARG A 79 -24.54 -0.78 -11.68
C ARG A 79 -23.29 -1.64 -11.91
N GLN A 80 -22.45 -1.79 -10.90
CA GLN A 80 -21.24 -2.61 -10.97
C GLN A 80 -21.54 -4.07 -11.30
N LEU A 81 -22.61 -4.64 -10.72
CA LEU A 81 -23.04 -6.00 -11.04
C LEU A 81 -23.44 -6.14 -12.51
N LYS A 82 -24.21 -5.19 -13.05
CA LYS A 82 -24.59 -5.19 -14.47
C LYS A 82 -23.39 -5.03 -15.41
N GLU A 83 -22.39 -4.27 -15.01
CA GLU A 83 -21.16 -4.05 -15.79
C GLU A 83 -20.20 -5.26 -15.72
N GLY A 84 -20.22 -6.02 -14.61
CA GLY A 84 -19.39 -7.23 -14.43
C GLY A 84 -20.02 -8.53 -14.95
N GLU A 85 -21.32 -8.54 -15.27
CA GLU A 85 -22.02 -9.66 -15.91
C GLU A 85 -21.88 -9.68 -17.45
N GLY A 86 -21.07 -8.79 -18.03
CA GLY A 86 -20.83 -8.64 -19.47
C GLY A 86 -19.59 -9.34 -20.01
#